data_AF-A0A6L4AWD4-F1
#
_entry.id   AF-A0A6L4AWD4-F1
#
_cell.length_a   1.000
_cell.length_b   1.000
_cell.length_c   1.000
_cell.angle_alpha   90.00
_cell.angle_beta   90.00
_cell.angle_gamma   90.00
#
_symmetry.space_group_name_H-M   'P 1'
#
loop_
_entity.id
_entity.type
_entity.pdbx_description
1 polymer ?
#
loop_
_entity_poly.entity_id
_entity_poly.type
_entity_poly.pdbx_seq_one_letter_code
_entity_poly.pdbx_strand_id
1 'polypeptide(L)'
;MPVFKPCQKSGARRILRAANDDDSAAFDRKIQREQAAKLFVQERVRSLKLEMKVSRVEFPLSGRKANVFFTAEHRIDFRQLVREIAQRFGVRVQMTQLGARDEARLLGGIGVCGKTLCCSTWLEDFRPISIQMAKRQNLSLNPSKISGQCGRLLCCLAYEDDQYPSGRKSAPAAAPAPEAS
;
A
#
# COMPACT_ATOMS: atom_id res chain seq x y z
N MET A 1 25.65 4.42 27.85
CA MET A 1 24.81 3.47 27.09
C MET A 1 23.47 4.14 26.82
N PRO A 2 23.07 4.37 25.56
CA PRO A 2 21.77 4.99 25.30
C PRO A 2 20.68 3.99 25.72
N VAL A 3 19.99 4.32 26.81
CA VAL A 3 18.81 3.61 27.27
C VAL A 3 17.70 3.89 26.27
N PHE A 4 17.51 2.97 25.32
CA PHE A 4 16.39 3.02 24.39
C PHE A 4 15.10 3.02 25.22
N LYS A 5 14.40 4.16 25.27
CA LYS A 5 13.06 4.25 25.86
C LYS A 5 12.17 3.24 25.13
N PRO A 6 11.63 2.21 25.81
CA PRO A 6 10.78 1.24 25.15
C PRO A 6 9.50 1.94 24.68
N CYS A 7 9.18 1.76 23.40
CA CYS A 7 7.99 2.30 22.76
C CYS A 7 6.75 1.78 23.51
N GLN A 8 6.08 2.62 24.30
CA GLN A 8 4.91 2.27 25.11
C GLN A 8 3.62 2.14 24.27
N LYS A 9 3.64 1.43 23.13
CA LYS A 9 2.40 1.03 22.45
C LYS A 9 1.86 -0.23 23.14
N SER A 10 0.66 -0.13 23.70
CA SER A 10 -0.09 -1.26 24.29
C SER A 10 -0.33 -2.34 23.23
N GLY A 11 0.53 -3.36 23.21
CA GLY A 11 0.50 -4.46 22.24
C GLY A 11 1.82 -4.73 21.49
N ALA A 12 2.87 -3.93 21.73
CA ALA A 12 4.19 -4.20 21.14
C ALA A 12 4.79 -5.50 21.72
N ARG A 13 5.28 -6.38 20.85
CA ARG A 13 5.99 -7.60 21.28
C ARG A 13 7.33 -7.23 21.87
N ARG A 14 7.75 -7.93 22.94
CA ARG A 14 9.05 -7.74 23.58
C ARG A 14 10.17 -7.97 22.57
N ILE A 15 11.08 -7.01 22.45
CA ILE A 15 12.32 -7.15 21.68
C ILE A 15 13.19 -8.17 22.43
N LEU A 16 13.57 -9.26 21.77
CA LEU A 16 14.33 -10.34 22.38
C LEU A 16 15.84 -10.02 22.41
N ARG A 17 16.42 -9.80 21.23
CA ARG A 17 17.84 -9.49 21.03
C ARG A 17 18.07 -8.90 19.63
N ALA A 18 19.26 -8.35 19.38
CA ALA A 18 19.72 -8.05 18.02
C ALA A 18 19.78 -9.33 17.18
N ALA A 19 19.61 -9.18 15.86
CA ALA A 19 19.68 -10.31 14.93
C ALA A 19 21.11 -10.88 14.89
N ASN A 20 21.22 -12.20 14.94
CA ASN A 20 22.49 -12.91 14.78
C ASN A 20 22.65 -13.34 13.31
N ASP A 21 23.81 -13.86 12.94
CA ASP A 21 24.08 -14.35 11.57
C ASP A 21 23.10 -15.45 11.15
N ASP A 22 22.69 -16.32 12.07
CA ASP A 22 21.67 -17.36 11.82
C ASP A 22 20.30 -16.76 11.45
N ASP A 23 19.92 -15.66 12.09
CA ASP A 23 18.66 -14.97 11.81
C ASP A 23 18.70 -14.28 10.44
N SER A 24 19.86 -13.71 10.08
CA SER A 24 20.10 -13.11 8.75
C SER A 24 20.04 -14.19 7.67
N ALA A 25 20.72 -15.32 7.86
CA ALA A 25 20.67 -16.44 6.93
C ALA A 25 19.25 -17.04 6.83
N ALA A 26 18.48 -17.09 7.93
CA ALA A 26 17.09 -17.52 7.90
C ALA A 26 16.20 -16.53 7.12
N PHE A 27 16.47 -15.24 7.24
CA PHE A 27 15.78 -14.19 6.50
C PHE A 27 16.07 -14.27 4.99
N ASP A 28 17.32 -14.51 4.60
CA ASP A 28 17.69 -14.68 3.19
C ASP A 28 17.05 -15.92 2.56
N ARG A 29 17.08 -17.06 3.28
CA ARG A 29 16.35 -18.28 2.88
C ARG A 29 14.86 -18.02 2.72
N LYS A 30 14.28 -17.19 3.59
CA LYS A 30 12.87 -16.78 3.50
C LYS A 30 12.63 -15.95 2.24
N ILE A 31 13.47 -14.96 1.92
CA ILE A 31 13.34 -14.15 0.70
C ILE A 31 13.39 -15.02 -0.56
N GLN A 32 14.36 -15.94 -0.63
CA GLN A 32 14.50 -16.86 -1.76
C GLN A 32 13.24 -17.75 -1.90
N ARG A 33 12.72 -18.25 -0.78
CA ARG A 33 11.47 -19.03 -0.76
C ARG A 33 10.26 -18.21 -1.20
N GLU A 34 10.15 -16.95 -0.77
CA GLU A 34 9.09 -16.01 -1.22
C GLU A 34 9.14 -15.78 -2.72
N GLN A 35 10.34 -15.56 -3.28
CA GLN A 35 10.54 -15.37 -4.73
C GLN A 35 10.18 -16.63 -5.52
N ALA A 36 10.67 -17.80 -5.11
CA ALA A 36 10.34 -19.07 -5.75
C ALA A 36 8.83 -19.37 -5.69
N ALA A 37 8.19 -19.11 -4.55
CA ALA A 37 6.75 -19.26 -4.41
C ALA A 37 5.97 -18.29 -5.31
N LYS A 38 6.38 -17.03 -5.38
CA LYS A 38 5.75 -16.05 -6.28
C LYS A 38 5.78 -16.51 -7.74
N LEU A 39 6.94 -16.97 -8.22
CA LEU A 39 7.08 -17.46 -9.59
C LEU A 39 6.18 -18.68 -9.86
N PHE A 40 6.17 -19.65 -8.95
CA PHE A 40 5.31 -20.82 -9.06
C PHE A 40 3.82 -20.45 -9.10
N VAL A 41 3.38 -19.55 -8.22
CA VAL A 41 1.97 -19.12 -8.20
C VAL A 41 1.61 -18.41 -9.51
N GLN A 42 2.50 -17.56 -10.02
CA GLN A 42 2.27 -16.86 -11.30
C GLN A 42 2.17 -17.83 -12.48
N GLU A 43 3.04 -18.83 -12.55
CA GLU A 43 2.98 -19.87 -13.57
C GLU A 43 1.64 -20.60 -13.49
N ARG A 44 1.22 -20.97 -12.29
CA ARG A 44 0.00 -21.75 -12.09
C ARG A 44 -1.28 -20.98 -12.37
N VAL A 45 -1.30 -19.69 -12.03
CA VAL A 45 -2.37 -18.76 -12.42
C VAL A 45 -2.53 -18.72 -13.93
N ARG A 46 -1.43 -18.67 -14.70
CA ARG A 46 -1.48 -18.71 -16.17
C ARG A 46 -1.99 -20.06 -16.68
N SER A 47 -1.51 -21.17 -16.12
CA SER A 47 -1.97 -22.52 -16.51
C SER A 47 -3.47 -22.72 -16.27
N LEU A 48 -3.98 -22.20 -15.15
CA LEU A 48 -5.39 -22.29 -14.77
C LEU A 48 -6.27 -21.20 -15.43
N LYS A 49 -5.68 -20.31 -16.24
CA LYS A 49 -6.36 -19.19 -16.91
C LYS A 49 -7.20 -18.33 -15.95
N LEU A 50 -6.68 -18.08 -14.74
CA LEU A 50 -7.35 -17.25 -13.75
C LEU A 50 -7.05 -15.77 -14.03
N GLU A 51 -8.09 -14.94 -14.11
CA GLU A 51 -7.99 -13.50 -14.38
C GLU A 51 -7.55 -12.70 -13.13
N MET A 52 -6.38 -13.03 -12.57
CA MET A 52 -5.81 -12.35 -11.40
C MET A 52 -4.35 -11.95 -11.60
N LYS A 53 -3.95 -10.90 -10.89
CA LYS A 53 -2.56 -10.46 -10.81
C LYS A 53 -2.00 -10.75 -9.42
N VAL A 54 -0.93 -11.53 -9.36
CA VAL A 54 -0.26 -11.89 -8.11
C VAL A 54 0.84 -10.87 -7.81
N SER A 55 0.67 -10.13 -6.72
CA SER A 55 1.56 -9.04 -6.32
C SER A 55 2.74 -9.55 -5.49
N ARG A 56 2.46 -10.29 -4.41
CA ARG A 56 3.47 -10.80 -3.47
C ARG A 56 3.02 -12.10 -2.81
N VAL A 57 3.99 -12.96 -2.46
CA VAL A 57 3.79 -14.09 -1.56
C VAL A 57 4.68 -13.87 -0.34
N GLU A 58 4.12 -13.98 0.85
CA GLU A 58 4.84 -13.82 2.11
C GLU A 58 4.76 -15.07 2.98
N PHE A 59 5.89 -15.43 3.59
CA PHE A 59 5.97 -16.45 4.62
C PHE A 59 6.29 -15.79 5.97
N PRO A 60 5.45 -15.94 7.01
CA PRO A 60 5.84 -15.56 8.36
C PRO A 60 7.08 -16.36 8.80
N LEU A 61 7.84 -15.85 9.77
CA LEU A 61 9.01 -16.56 10.31
C LEU A 61 8.67 -17.96 10.84
N SER A 62 7.44 -18.19 11.31
CA SER A 62 6.98 -19.53 11.72
C SER A 62 6.85 -20.53 10.57
N GLY A 63 6.82 -20.08 9.31
CA GLY A 63 6.80 -20.93 8.10
C GLY A 63 5.53 -21.74 7.85
N ARG A 64 4.58 -21.79 8.79
CA ARG A 64 3.36 -22.65 8.72
C ARG A 64 2.26 -22.13 7.81
N LYS A 65 2.30 -20.84 7.44
CA LYS A 65 1.29 -20.19 6.59
C LYS A 65 1.97 -19.45 5.43
N ALA A 66 1.33 -19.43 4.28
CA ALA A 66 1.69 -18.56 3.15
C ALA A 66 0.57 -17.54 2.94
N ASN A 67 0.91 -16.25 2.94
CA ASN A 67 -0.01 -15.20 2.54
C ASN A 67 0.24 -14.87 1.06
N VAL A 68 -0.77 -15.02 0.22
CA VAL A 68 -0.70 -14.67 -1.19
C VAL A 68 -1.54 -13.43 -1.41
N PHE A 69 -0.89 -12.36 -1.85
CA PHE A 69 -1.51 -11.08 -2.17
C PHE A 69 -1.80 -10.99 -3.65
N PHE A 70 -3.06 -10.76 -4.01
CA PHE A 70 -3.49 -10.67 -5.40
C PHE A 70 -4.50 -9.54 -5.62
N THR A 71 -4.54 -9.03 -6.85
CA THR A 71 -5.56 -8.10 -7.33
C THR A 71 -6.41 -8.82 -8.37
N ALA A 72 -7.73 -8.60 -8.31
CA ALA A 72 -8.71 -9.17 -9.24
C ALA A 72 -9.89 -8.20 -9.39
N GLU A 73 -10.42 -8.08 -10.62
CA GLU A 73 -11.60 -7.26 -10.92
C GLU A 73 -12.90 -8.00 -10.64
N HIS A 74 -12.92 -9.30 -10.94
CA HIS A 74 -14.07 -10.18 -10.74
C HIS A 74 -13.83 -11.21 -9.64
N ARG A 75 -14.90 -11.89 -9.23
CA ARG A 75 -14.78 -13.02 -8.29
C ARG A 75 -14.17 -14.22 -9.03
N ILE A 76 -13.12 -14.78 -8.45
CA ILE A 76 -12.36 -15.88 -9.06
C ILE A 76 -12.39 -17.09 -8.14
N ASP A 77 -12.63 -18.27 -8.69
CA ASP A 77 -12.47 -19.52 -7.95
C ASP A 77 -11.00 -19.95 -7.94
N PHE A 78 -10.35 -19.79 -6.80
CA PHE A 78 -8.95 -20.15 -6.58
C PHE A 78 -8.77 -21.46 -5.79
N ARG A 79 -9.81 -22.28 -5.62
CA ARG A 79 -9.72 -23.53 -4.84
C ARG A 79 -8.65 -24.48 -5.37
N GLN A 80 -8.53 -24.63 -6.68
CA GLN A 80 -7.50 -25.48 -7.30
C GLN A 80 -6.09 -24.92 -7.05
N LEU A 81 -5.91 -23.62 -7.24
CA LEU A 81 -4.63 -22.94 -6.97
C LEU A 81 -4.19 -23.10 -5.51
N VAL A 82 -5.12 -22.97 -4.56
CA VAL A 82 -4.84 -23.18 -3.13
C VAL A 82 -4.33 -24.60 -2.86
N ARG A 83 -4.94 -25.62 -3.46
CA ARG A 83 -4.52 -27.03 -3.30
C ARG A 83 -3.10 -27.25 -3.81
N GLU A 84 -2.78 -26.71 -4.98
CA GLU A 84 -1.47 -26.89 -5.62
C GLU A 84 -0.35 -26.16 -4.86
N ILE A 85 -0.62 -24.96 -4.33
CA ILE A 85 0.32 -24.25 -3.45
C ILE A 85 0.53 -25.01 -2.14
N ALA A 86 -0.56 -25.48 -1.52
CA ALA A 86 -0.49 -26.25 -0.29
C ALA A 86 0.29 -27.56 -0.47
N GLN A 87 0.09 -28.26 -1.59
CA GLN A 87 0.81 -29.48 -1.93
C GLN A 87 2.30 -29.24 -2.18
N ARG A 88 2.67 -28.15 -2.88
CA ARG A 88 4.07 -27.86 -3.18
C ARG A 88 4.87 -27.37 -1.97
N PHE A 89 4.26 -26.55 -1.11
CA PHE A 89 4.97 -25.91 -0.01
C PHE A 89 4.68 -26.51 1.38
N GLY A 90 3.67 -27.39 1.51
CA GLY A 90 3.30 -28.01 2.77
C GLY A 90 2.77 -27.02 3.81
N VAL A 91 2.08 -25.96 3.38
CA VAL A 91 1.65 -24.85 4.25
C VAL A 91 0.17 -24.53 4.10
N ARG A 92 -0.40 -23.92 5.13
CA ARG A 92 -1.74 -23.33 5.03
C ARG A 92 -1.69 -22.05 4.19
N VAL A 93 -2.45 -22.01 3.11
CA VAL A 93 -2.50 -20.85 2.21
C VAL A 93 -3.61 -19.92 2.64
N GLN A 94 -3.29 -18.63 2.77
CA GLN A 94 -4.24 -17.56 2.97
C GLN A 94 -4.18 -16.64 1.75
N MET A 95 -5.29 -16.55 1.03
CA MET A 95 -5.45 -15.62 -0.08
C MET A 95 -5.92 -14.27 0.47
N THR A 96 -5.26 -13.18 0.09
CA THR A 96 -5.62 -11.82 0.50
C THR A 96 -5.75 -10.96 -0.74
N GLN A 97 -6.96 -10.45 -0.96
CA GLN A 97 -7.23 -9.52 -2.05
C GLN A 97 -6.72 -8.13 -1.65
N LEU A 98 -5.93 -7.51 -2.51
CA LEU A 98 -5.49 -6.13 -2.38
C LEU A 98 -6.42 -5.18 -3.13
N GLY A 99 -6.71 -4.03 -2.55
CA GLY A 99 -7.33 -2.93 -3.28
C GLY A 99 -6.32 -2.22 -4.18
N ALA A 100 -6.81 -1.47 -5.17
CA ALA A 100 -5.96 -0.70 -6.10
C ALA A 100 -4.97 0.24 -5.38
N ARG A 101 -5.37 0.83 -4.25
CA ARG A 101 -4.49 1.68 -3.43
C ARG A 101 -3.42 0.89 -2.70
N ASP A 102 -3.75 -0.29 -2.16
CA ASP A 102 -2.80 -1.12 -1.44
C ASP A 102 -1.76 -1.73 -2.39
N GLU A 103 -2.16 -2.03 -3.63
CA GLU A 103 -1.23 -2.40 -4.68
C GLU A 103 -0.23 -1.27 -4.98
N ALA A 104 -0.72 -0.03 -5.14
CA ALA A 104 0.15 1.13 -5.33
C ALA A 104 1.05 1.41 -4.10
N ARG A 105 0.56 1.14 -2.89
CA ARG A 105 1.36 1.21 -1.66
C ARG A 105 2.49 0.19 -1.66
N LEU A 106 2.21 -1.04 -2.10
CA LEU A 106 3.17 -2.14 -2.10
C LEU A 106 4.23 -2.00 -3.20
N LEU A 107 3.84 -1.50 -4.38
CA LEU A 107 4.77 -1.21 -5.47
C LEU A 107 5.57 0.08 -5.23
N GLY A 108 4.97 1.05 -4.54
CA GLY A 108 5.49 2.41 -4.45
C GLY A 108 5.36 3.16 -5.77
N GLY A 109 6.00 4.32 -5.85
CA GLY A 109 6.02 5.15 -7.05
C GLY A 109 6.19 6.64 -6.75
N ILE A 110 6.10 7.44 -7.81
CA ILE A 110 6.17 8.90 -7.75
C ILE A 110 4.80 9.46 -8.13
N GLY A 111 4.26 10.35 -7.30
CA GLY A 111 3.00 11.03 -7.54
C GLY A 111 3.15 12.19 -8.53
N VAL A 112 2.01 12.75 -8.95
CA VAL A 112 1.95 13.93 -9.84
C VAL A 112 2.65 15.17 -9.27
N CYS A 113 2.91 15.21 -7.95
CA CYS A 113 3.65 16.25 -7.26
C CYS A 113 5.18 16.06 -7.30
N GLY A 114 5.68 15.01 -7.97
CA GLY A 114 7.11 14.69 -8.05
C GLY A 114 7.71 14.04 -6.81
N LYS A 115 6.90 13.79 -5.76
CA LYS A 115 7.32 13.10 -4.54
C LYS A 115 6.88 11.63 -4.55
N THR A 116 7.51 10.81 -3.71
CA THR A 116 7.05 9.43 -3.46
C THR A 116 5.61 9.40 -2.97
N LEU A 117 4.87 8.33 -3.26
CA LEU A 117 3.46 8.21 -2.87
C LEU A 117 3.25 8.39 -1.35
N CYS A 118 2.33 9.28 -0.95
CA CYS A 118 1.97 9.52 0.46
C CYS A 118 1.59 8.19 1.16
N CYS A 119 0.85 7.31 0.47
CA CYS A 119 0.37 6.02 0.99
C CYS A 119 1.46 4.94 1.15
N SER A 120 2.61 5.06 0.48
CA SER A 120 3.72 4.11 0.62
C SER A 120 4.77 4.56 1.63
N THR A 121 4.71 5.82 2.09
CA THR A 121 5.77 6.42 2.91
C THR A 121 5.37 6.57 4.36
N TRP A 122 4.32 7.36 4.64
CA TRP A 122 3.99 7.75 6.02
C TRP A 122 2.49 7.76 6.31
N LEU A 123 1.64 7.88 5.30
CA LEU A 123 0.19 7.97 5.51
C LEU A 123 -0.40 6.56 5.63
N GLU A 124 -0.71 6.14 6.86
CA GLU A 124 -1.29 4.83 7.17
C GLU A 124 -2.82 4.85 7.24
N ASP A 125 -3.40 5.93 7.75
CA ASP A 125 -4.85 6.07 7.93
C ASP A 125 -5.51 6.82 6.79
N PHE A 126 -6.50 6.19 6.16
CA PHE A 126 -7.21 6.75 5.02
C PHE A 126 -8.63 7.14 5.39
N ARG A 127 -8.89 8.45 5.41
CA ARG A 127 -10.26 8.99 5.41
C ARG A 127 -10.89 8.85 4.02
N PRO A 128 -12.22 8.69 3.93
CA PRO A 128 -12.92 8.72 2.65
C PRO A 128 -12.67 10.08 1.97
N ILE A 129 -12.27 10.04 0.69
CA ILE A 129 -11.96 11.25 -0.08
C ILE A 129 -13.14 11.58 -0.97
N SER A 130 -13.55 12.84 -0.98
CA SER A 130 -14.62 13.34 -1.85
C SER A 130 -14.10 14.40 -2.82
N ILE A 131 -14.81 14.56 -3.94
CA ILE A 131 -14.48 15.57 -4.96
C ILE A 131 -14.61 17.00 -4.39
N GLN A 132 -15.45 17.21 -3.36
CA GLN A 132 -15.60 18.51 -2.71
C GLN A 132 -14.31 18.97 -2.01
N MET A 133 -13.46 18.03 -1.57
CA MET A 133 -12.14 18.35 -1.00
C MET A 133 -11.24 18.98 -2.07
N ALA A 134 -11.20 18.39 -3.27
CA ALA A 134 -10.46 18.97 -4.40
C ALA A 134 -10.97 20.37 -4.78
N LYS A 135 -12.28 20.59 -4.75
CA LYS A 135 -12.88 21.91 -5.00
C LYS A 135 -12.48 22.94 -3.94
N ARG A 136 -12.50 22.58 -2.64
CA ARG A 136 -12.06 23.47 -1.55
C ARG A 136 -10.59 23.86 -1.66
N GLN A 137 -9.77 22.96 -2.19
CA GLN A 137 -8.35 23.17 -2.42
C GLN A 137 -8.04 23.91 -3.73
N ASN A 138 -9.07 24.42 -4.43
CA ASN A 138 -8.95 25.09 -5.73
C ASN A 138 -8.18 24.26 -6.78
N LEU A 139 -8.28 22.93 -6.72
CA LEU A 139 -7.68 22.04 -7.72
C LEU A 139 -8.61 21.89 -8.92
N SER A 140 -8.01 21.83 -10.11
CA SER A 140 -8.74 21.55 -11.35
C SER A 140 -9.42 20.19 -11.27
N LEU A 141 -10.69 20.11 -11.66
CA LEU A 141 -11.50 18.89 -11.64
C LEU A 141 -11.11 17.87 -12.74
N ASN A 142 -9.99 18.09 -13.43
CA ASN A 142 -9.47 17.15 -14.40
C ASN A 142 -8.98 15.86 -13.69
N PRO A 143 -9.47 14.67 -14.08
CA PRO A 143 -9.10 13.40 -13.45
C PRO A 143 -7.58 13.16 -13.44
N SER A 144 -6.83 13.65 -14.42
CA SER A 144 -5.36 13.49 -14.46
C SER A 144 -4.62 14.27 -13.38
N LYS A 145 -5.25 15.30 -12.80
CA LYS A 145 -4.65 16.14 -11.74
C LYS A 145 -5.09 15.72 -10.34
N ILE A 146 -6.28 15.13 -10.19
CA ILE A 146 -6.85 14.74 -8.89
C ILE A 146 -6.80 13.24 -8.61
N SER A 147 -6.50 12.42 -9.62
CA SER A 147 -6.31 10.97 -9.46
C SER A 147 -4.84 10.65 -9.20
N GLY A 148 -4.60 9.76 -8.23
CA GLY A 148 -3.29 9.19 -8.00
C GLY A 148 -3.01 8.00 -8.93
N GLN A 149 -1.79 7.47 -8.84
CA GLN A 149 -1.34 6.31 -9.63
C GLN A 149 -2.22 5.05 -9.43
N CYS A 150 -2.92 4.96 -8.30
CA CYS A 150 -3.88 3.89 -8.02
C CYS A 150 -5.23 4.02 -8.74
N GLY A 151 -5.42 5.05 -9.59
CA GLY A 151 -6.68 5.32 -10.29
C GLY A 151 -7.80 5.88 -9.41
N ARG A 152 -7.54 6.13 -8.12
CA ARG A 152 -8.46 6.78 -7.17
C ARG A 152 -8.00 8.18 -6.86
N LEU A 153 -8.88 8.98 -6.25
CA LEU A 153 -8.54 10.32 -5.75
C LEU A 153 -7.29 10.31 -4.87
N LEU A 154 -6.50 11.38 -4.99
CA LEU A 154 -5.26 11.58 -4.22
C LEU A 154 -5.53 11.49 -2.71
N CYS A 155 -4.75 10.66 -2.01
CA CYS A 155 -4.88 10.50 -0.56
C CYS A 155 -4.46 11.75 0.22
N CYS A 156 -3.54 12.55 -0.34
CA CYS A 156 -3.06 13.78 0.27
C CYS A 156 -4.17 14.86 0.29
N LEU A 157 -5.20 14.78 -0.58
CA LEU A 157 -6.39 15.65 -0.51
C LEU A 157 -7.06 15.57 0.86
N ALA A 158 -7.28 14.35 1.36
CA ALA A 158 -7.92 14.18 2.66
C ALA A 158 -7.01 14.53 3.84
N TYR A 159 -5.69 14.43 3.66
CA TYR A 159 -4.75 14.83 4.69
C TYR A 159 -4.74 16.36 4.88
N GLU A 160 -4.70 17.09 3.78
CA GLU A 160 -4.57 18.55 3.82
C GLU A 160 -5.91 19.26 4.06
N ASP A 161 -7.04 18.59 3.83
CA ASP A 161 -8.38 19.20 3.86
C ASP A 161 -8.72 19.98 5.13
N ASP A 162 -8.27 19.51 6.29
CA ASP A 162 -8.52 20.19 7.58
C ASP A 162 -7.79 21.54 7.68
N GLN A 163 -6.74 21.74 6.87
CA GLN A 163 -5.98 22.99 6.80
C GLN A 163 -6.66 24.02 5.89
N TYR A 164 -7.65 23.61 5.10
CA TYR A 164 -8.38 24.52 4.22
C TYR A 164 -9.62 25.06 4.95
N PRO A 165 -9.86 26.38 4.90
CA PRO A 165 -11.05 26.96 5.50
C PRO A 165 -12.30 26.34 4.87
N SER A 166 -13.17 25.78 5.70
CA SER A 166 -14.39 25.05 5.33
C SER A 166 -15.49 25.91 4.69
N GLY A 167 -15.25 27.20 4.51
CA GLY A 167 -16.08 28.11 3.74
C GLY A 167 -15.23 29.22 3.17
N ARG A 168 -15.70 29.84 2.08
CA ARG A 168 -15.20 31.15 1.63
C ARG A 168 -15.43 32.16 2.78
N LYS A 169 -14.54 32.20 3.77
CA LYS A 169 -14.28 33.46 4.47
C LYS A 169 -13.66 34.31 3.37
N SER A 170 -14.44 35.27 2.88
CA SER A 170 -14.00 36.34 2.01
C SER A 170 -12.61 36.76 2.47
N ALA A 171 -11.58 36.41 1.68
CA ALA A 171 -10.34 37.14 1.78
C ALA A 171 -10.74 38.61 1.55
N PRO A 172 -10.31 39.57 2.40
CA PRO A 172 -10.47 40.97 2.04
C PRO A 172 -9.81 41.13 0.67
N ALA A 173 -10.52 41.75 -0.27
CA ALA A 173 -10.08 41.90 -1.65
C ALA A 173 -8.63 42.40 -1.65
N ALA A 174 -7.72 41.62 -2.26
CA ALA A 174 -6.38 42.09 -2.50
C ALA A 174 -6.50 43.39 -3.31
N ALA A 175 -5.99 44.49 -2.75
CA ALA A 175 -5.98 45.78 -3.41
C ALA A 175 -5.32 45.65 -4.80
N PRO A 176 -5.85 46.30 -5.85
CA PRO A 176 -5.26 46.24 -7.17
C PRO A 176 -3.83 46.77 -7.11
N ALA A 177 -2.91 46.04 -7.77
CA ALA A 177 -1.52 46.45 -7.91
C ALA A 177 -1.45 47.81 -8.62
N PRO A 178 -0.57 48.73 -8.18
CA PRO A 178 -0.43 50.02 -8.86
C PRO A 178 0.08 49.80 -10.28
N GLU A 179 -0.66 50.34 -11.26
CA GLU A 179 -0.24 50.43 -12.65
C GLU A 179 1.08 51.20 -12.73
N ALA A 180 2.13 50.55 -13.23
CA ALA A 180 3.39 51.20 -13.55
C ALA A 180 3.20 52.05 -14.80
N SER A 181 3.45 53.36 -14.66
CA SER A 181 3.55 54.34 -15.75
C SER A 181 4.81 54.11 -16.60
#